data_AF-A0A3D2XX15-F1
#
_entry.id   AF-A0A3D2XX15-F1
#
_cell.length_a   1.000
_cell.length_b   1.000
_cell.length_c   1.000
_cell.angle_alpha   90.00
_cell.angle_beta   90.00
_cell.angle_gamma   90.00
#
_symmetry.space_group_name_H-M   'P 1'
#
loop_
_entity.id
_entity.type
_entity.pdbx_description
1 polymer ?
#
loop_
_entity_poly.entity_id
_entity_poly.type
_entity_poly.pdbx_seq_one_letter_code
_entity_poly.pdbx_strand_id
1 'polypeptide(L)'
;PKLNRLFKFQFEKAQDCYVLLFPEGMIKLNGSASAILLQVDGTKSVGDIVAALQAEYPDAEGIEEDVLAFFEHAEQKRWINYV
;
A
#
# COMPACT_ATOMS: atom_id res chain seq x y z
N PRO A 1 3.34 -9.58 -2.43
CA PRO A 1 2.16 -8.96 -3.09
C PRO A 1 2.64 -8.02 -4.21
N LYS A 2 1.84 -7.78 -5.25
CA LYS A 2 2.21 -6.90 -6.37
C LYS A 2 1.06 -5.97 -6.77
N LEU A 3 1.36 -4.71 -7.10
CA LEU A 3 0.35 -3.78 -7.62
C LEU A 3 -0.25 -4.31 -8.93
N ASN A 4 -1.57 -4.24 -9.04
CA ASN A 4 -2.29 -4.59 -10.25
C ASN A 4 -1.96 -3.57 -11.36
N ARG A 5 -1.67 -4.06 -12.57
CA ARG A 5 -1.27 -3.27 -13.73
C ARG A 5 -2.30 -2.23 -14.18
N LEU A 6 -3.57 -2.40 -13.78
CA LEU A 6 -4.62 -1.41 -14.02
C LEU A 6 -4.36 -0.10 -13.26
N PHE A 7 -3.68 -0.20 -12.11
CA PHE A 7 -3.41 0.92 -11.23
C PHE A 7 -1.98 1.42 -11.42
N LYS A 8 -1.84 2.74 -11.37
CA LYS A 8 -0.55 3.41 -11.28
C LYS A 8 -0.45 4.11 -9.94
N PHE A 9 0.47 3.64 -9.10
CA PHE A 9 0.81 4.30 -7.85
C PHE A 9 1.77 5.48 -8.13
N GLN A 10 1.41 6.68 -7.68
CA GLN A 10 2.27 7.86 -7.82
C GLN A 10 2.04 8.87 -6.70
N PHE A 11 3.02 9.75 -6.49
CA PHE A 11 2.87 10.93 -5.64
C PHE A 11 2.23 12.07 -6.44
N GLU A 12 1.13 12.63 -5.94
CA GLU A 12 0.42 13.75 -6.54
C GLU A 12 0.80 15.06 -5.87
N LYS A 13 1.70 15.82 -6.51
CA LYS A 13 2.25 17.06 -5.96
C LYS A 13 1.19 18.11 -5.67
N ALA A 14 0.13 18.18 -6.48
CA ALA A 14 -0.94 19.17 -6.28
C ALA A 14 -1.74 18.95 -4.99
N GLN A 15 -1.72 17.72 -4.45
CA GLN A 15 -2.47 17.34 -3.25
C GLN A 15 -1.58 16.90 -2.08
N ASP A 16 -0.26 16.93 -2.29
CA ASP A 16 0.77 16.51 -1.34
C ASP A 16 0.52 15.12 -0.74
N CYS A 17 0.10 14.17 -1.58
CA CYS A 17 -0.24 12.82 -1.13
C CYS A 17 -0.01 11.78 -2.21
N TYR A 18 0.09 10.51 -1.80
CA TYR A 18 0.09 9.38 -2.73
C TYR A 18 -1.32 9.03 -3.22
N VAL A 19 -1.40 8.62 -4.48
CA VAL A 19 -2.64 8.23 -5.15
C VAL A 19 -2.47 6.95 -5.95
N LEU A 20 -3.56 6.20 -6.11
CA LEU A 20 -3.71 5.19 -7.15
C LEU A 20 -4.52 5.76 -8.30
N LEU A 21 -3.91 5.89 -9.47
CA LEU A 21 -4.60 6.27 -10.71
C LEU A 21 -5.09 5.04 -11.44
N PHE A 22 -6.27 5.11 -12.04
CA PHE A 22 -6.89 4.09 -12.87
C PHE A 22 -7.78 4.77 -13.94
N PRO A 23 -8.24 4.07 -14.99
CA PRO A 23 -8.91 4.71 -16.12
C PRO A 23 -10.12 5.58 -15.76
N GLU A 24 -10.88 5.16 -14.75
CA GLU A 24 -12.11 5.82 -14.32
C GLU A 24 -11.88 6.89 -13.22
N GLY A 25 -10.66 7.05 -12.69
CA GLY A 25 -10.39 8.08 -11.69
C GLY A 25 -9.10 7.94 -10.88
N MET A 26 -9.14 8.46 -9.65
CA MET A 26 -8.04 8.41 -8.70
C MET A 26 -8.53 8.07 -7.30
N ILE A 27 -7.72 7.34 -6.54
CA ILE A 27 -7.94 7.04 -5.12
C ILE A 27 -6.86 7.77 -4.34
N LYS A 28 -7.27 8.67 -3.45
CA LYS A 28 -6.36 9.32 -2.49
C LYS A 28 -6.08 8.37 -1.33
N LEU A 29 -4.80 8.13 -1.07
CA LEU A 29 -4.36 7.26 0.02
C LEU A 29 -4.12 8.11 1.27
N ASN A 30 -4.39 7.52 2.44
CA ASN A 30 -3.94 8.06 3.71
C ASN A 30 -2.46 7.69 3.95
N GLY A 31 -1.87 8.23 5.01
CA GLY A 31 -0.47 8.00 5.36
C GLY A 31 -0.12 6.51 5.46
N SER A 32 -0.90 5.73 6.23
CA SER A 32 -0.66 4.31 6.43
C SER A 32 -0.76 3.50 5.13
N ALA A 33 -1.83 3.67 4.35
CA ALA A 33 -1.99 2.99 3.06
C ALA A 33 -0.86 3.31 2.09
N SER A 34 -0.40 4.57 2.07
CA SER A 34 0.72 4.97 1.22
C SER A 34 2.05 4.37 1.66
N ALA A 35 2.32 4.32 2.97
CA ALA A 35 3.51 3.66 3.52
C ALA A 35 3.53 2.17 3.17
N ILE A 36 2.39 1.48 3.29
CA ILE A 36 2.29 0.06 2.93
C ILE A 36 2.53 -0.14 1.43
N LEU A 37 1.87 0.64 0.57
CA LEU A 37 2.03 0.50 -0.89
C LEU A 37 3.43 0.88 -1.39
N LEU A 38 4.15 1.76 -0.70
CA LEU A 38 5.56 2.07 -1.01
C LEU A 38 6.46 0.85 -0.85
N GLN A 39 6.11 -0.09 0.03
CA GLN A 39 6.86 -1.32 0.23
C GLN A 39 6.47 -2.44 -0.76
N VAL A 40 5.37 -2.29 -1.51
CA VAL A 40 4.88 -3.30 -2.46
C VAL A 40 5.63 -3.21 -3.79
N ASP A 41 6.69 -4.01 -3.92
CA ASP A 41 7.54 -4.09 -5.12
C ASP A 41 7.27 -5.35 -5.99
N GLY A 42 6.49 -6.30 -5.49
CA GLY A 42 6.25 -7.58 -6.14
C GLY A 42 7.22 -8.70 -5.76
N THR A 43 8.19 -8.45 -4.88
CA THR A 43 9.17 -9.45 -4.40
C THR A 43 9.07 -9.69 -2.90
N LYS A 44 8.81 -8.65 -2.10
CA LYS A 44 8.63 -8.77 -0.65
C LYS A 44 7.36 -9.55 -0.31
N SER A 45 7.46 -10.42 0.70
CA SER A 45 6.29 -11.05 1.33
C SER A 45 5.55 -10.05 2.21
N VAL A 46 4.33 -10.40 2.65
CA VAL A 46 3.59 -9.55 3.61
C VAL A 46 4.37 -9.42 4.91
N GLY A 47 5.00 -10.49 5.40
CA GLY A 47 5.83 -10.46 6.61
C GLY A 47 7.04 -9.54 6.48
N ASP A 48 7.71 -9.53 5.33
CA ASP A 48 8.84 -8.62 5.09
C ASP A 48 8.39 -7.15 5.11
N ILE A 49 7.20 -6.86 4.59
CA ILE A 49 6.61 -5.52 4.59
C ILE A 49 6.24 -5.09 6.01
N VAL A 50 5.63 -5.98 6.81
CA VAL A 50 5.35 -5.71 8.23
C VAL A 50 6.64 -5.39 8.98
N ALA A 51 7.68 -6.22 8.84
CA ALA A 51 8.96 -6.00 9.50
C ALA A 51 9.62 -4.68 9.08
N ALA A 52 9.56 -4.32 7.79
CA ALA A 52 10.08 -3.06 7.30
C ALA A 52 9.33 -1.86 7.91
N LEU A 53 8.01 -1.92 7.98
CA LEU A 53 7.19 -0.84 8.56
C LEU A 53 7.37 -0.72 10.07
N GLN A 54 7.49 -1.84 10.79
CA GLN A 54 7.83 -1.83 12.22
C GLN A 54 9.20 -1.21 12.50
N ALA A 55 10.17 -1.42 11.61
CA ALA A 55 11.49 -0.79 11.72
C ALA A 55 11.45 0.71 11.41
N GLU A 56 10.61 1.14 10.46
CA GLU A 56 10.44 2.55 10.08
C GLU A 56 9.61 3.34 11.10
N TYR A 57 8.65 2.69 11.75
CA TYR A 57 7.75 3.28 12.75
C TYR A 57 7.79 2.50 14.07
N PRO A 58 8.90 2.51 14.82
CA PRO A 58 9.06 1.71 16.03
C PRO A 58 8.10 2.09 17.16
N ASP A 59 7.59 3.33 17.15
CA ASP A 59 6.65 3.84 18.15
C ASP A 59 5.18 3.56 17.80
N ALA A 60 4.90 3.01 16.62
CA ALA A 60 3.54 2.70 16.19
C ALA A 60 3.13 1.27 16.58
N GLU A 61 2.03 1.17 17.33
CA GLU A 61 1.43 -0.09 17.74
C GLU A 61 0.46 -0.61 16.65
N GLY A 62 0.22 -1.92 16.60
CA GLY A 62 -0.78 -2.52 15.71
C GLY A 62 -0.42 -2.55 14.22
N ILE A 63 0.83 -2.24 13.83
CA ILE A 63 1.26 -2.21 12.42
C ILE A 63 0.93 -3.52 11.68
N GLU A 64 1.15 -4.67 12.31
CA GLU A 64 0.87 -5.96 11.67
C GLU A 64 -0.61 -6.11 11.31
N GLU A 65 -1.51 -5.79 12.25
CA GLU A 65 -2.96 -5.86 12.04
C GLU A 65 -3.42 -4.88 10.96
N ASP A 66 -2.91 -3.64 10.99
CA ASP A 66 -3.20 -2.62 9.99
C ASP A 66 -2.74 -3.03 8.58
N VAL A 67 -1.54 -3.61 8.48
CA VAL A 67 -0.98 -4.09 7.20
C VAL A 67 -1.81 -5.25 6.65
N LEU A 68 -2.19 -6.20 7.50
CA LEU A 68 -3.02 -7.34 7.10
C LEU A 68 -4.42 -6.89 6.64
N ALA A 69 -5.07 -6.02 7.42
CA ALA A 69 -6.37 -5.45 7.07
C ALA A 69 -6.30 -4.64 5.77
N PHE A 70 -5.21 -3.89 5.56
CA PHE A 70 -4.98 -3.17 4.32
C PHE A 70 -4.86 -4.11 3.12
N PHE A 71 -4.08 -5.19 3.23
CA PHE A 71 -3.90 -6.13 2.13
C PHE A 71 -5.18 -6.89 1.79
N GLU A 72 -5.97 -7.26 2.79
CA GLU A 72 -7.31 -7.83 2.56
C GLU A 72 -8.19 -6.85 1.79
N HIS A 73 -8.25 -5.58 2.22
CA HIS A 73 -9.04 -4.56 1.52
C HIS A 73 -8.54 -4.31 0.10
N ALA A 74 -7.21 -4.21 -0.08
CA ALA A 74 -6.58 -3.94 -1.36
C ALA A 74 -6.78 -5.10 -2.35
N GLU A 75 -6.82 -6.35 -1.87
CA GLU A 75 -7.17 -7.51 -2.67
C GLU A 75 -8.65 -7.49 -3.09
N GLN A 76 -9.57 -7.24 -2.14
CA GLN A 76 -11.01 -7.13 -2.43
C GLN A 76 -11.30 -6.04 -3.47
N LYS A 77 -10.56 -4.94 -3.42
CA LYS A 77 -10.64 -3.83 -4.38
C LYS A 77 -9.81 -4.06 -5.65
N ARG A 78 -9.10 -5.19 -5.76
CA ARG A 78 -8.25 -5.58 -6.89
C ARG A 78 -7.11 -4.60 -7.17
N TRP A 79 -6.68 -3.83 -6.17
CA TRP A 79 -5.54 -2.91 -6.28
C TRP A 79 -4.22 -3.66 -6.38
N ILE A 80 -4.15 -4.82 -5.72
CA ILE A 80 -3.00 -5.73 -5.75
C ILE A 80 -3.42 -7.13 -6.20
N ASN A 81 -2.43 -7.94 -6.53
CA ASN A 81 -2.58 -9.38 -6.71
C ASN A 81 -1.45 -10.11 -5.97
N TYR A 82 -1.72 -11.30 -5.45
CA TYR A 82 -0.68 -12.22 -5.01
C TYR A 82 -0.06 -12.91 -6.23
N VAL A 83 1.26 -13.07 -6.20
CA VAL A 83 2.08 -13.68 -7.27
C VAL A 83 2.81 -14.89 -6.73
#